data_AF-H9WJN8-F1
#
_entry.id   AF-H9WJN8-F1
#
_cell.length_a   1.000
_cell.length_b   1.000
_cell.length_c   1.000
_cell.angle_alpha   90.00
_cell.angle_beta   90.00
_cell.angle_gamma   90.00
#
_symmetry.space_group_name_H-M   'P 1'
#
loop_
_entity.id
_entity.type
_entity.pdbx_description
1 polymer ?
#
loop_
_entity_poly.entity_id
_entity_poly.type
_entity_poly.pdbx_seq_one_letter_code
_entity_poly.pdbx_strand_id
1 'polypeptide(L)'
;RETVMAQTELVGCPNCRVEVWLHPQVAGFRCHYCGVYVGIRQPEPYYRPNPVGRRPMMPGLRNFDKPNKYFNKPVQEPIIINPPLVRVSGNKRAVLCGICYKNTPYELKGCINDVNCMKYLLTTRFNFPEDSIITVTEEEKDSKRIPTKRNI
;
A
#
# COMPACT_ATOMS: atom_id res chain seq x y z
N ARG A 1 1.41 -41.27 -16.12
CA ARG A 1 1.88 -39.88 -15.92
C ARG A 1 0.68 -39.08 -15.44
N GLU A 2 0.42 -39.10 -14.14
CA GLU A 2 -0.69 -38.35 -13.55
C GLU A 2 -0.23 -36.91 -13.33
N THR A 3 -0.85 -35.98 -14.05
CA THR A 3 -0.72 -34.54 -13.79
C THR A 3 -1.38 -34.25 -12.45
N VAL A 4 -0.56 -33.98 -11.44
CA VAL A 4 -1.02 -33.51 -10.13
C VAL A 4 -1.70 -32.16 -10.36
N MET A 5 -3.03 -32.15 -10.32
CA MET A 5 -3.81 -30.92 -10.41
C MET A 5 -3.44 -30.04 -9.21
N ALA A 6 -2.83 -28.88 -9.48
CA ALA A 6 -2.59 -27.86 -8.47
C ALA A 6 -3.95 -27.36 -7.96
N GLN A 7 -4.40 -27.89 -6.83
CA GLN A 7 -5.68 -27.52 -6.20
C GLN A 7 -5.64 -26.03 -5.86
N THR A 8 -6.28 -25.16 -6.64
CA THR A 8 -6.39 -23.74 -6.27
C THR A 8 -7.63 -23.53 -5.42
N GLU A 9 -7.51 -22.75 -4.36
CA GLU A 9 -8.62 -22.45 -3.43
C GLU A 9 -9.08 -21.01 -3.65
N LEU A 10 -10.40 -20.79 -3.63
CA LEU A 10 -11.00 -19.46 -3.71
C LEU A 10 -11.10 -18.88 -2.31
N VAL A 11 -10.45 -17.74 -2.09
CA VAL A 11 -10.42 -17.09 -0.77
C VAL A 11 -10.85 -15.64 -0.88
N GLY A 12 -11.81 -15.24 -0.04
CA GLY A 12 -12.33 -13.88 0.03
C GLY A 12 -11.49 -12.96 0.91
N CYS A 13 -11.28 -11.72 0.48
CA CYS A 13 -10.75 -10.68 1.35
C CYS A 13 -11.80 -10.27 2.40
N PRO A 14 -11.50 -10.31 3.70
CA PRO A 14 -12.47 -9.98 4.75
C PRO A 14 -12.89 -8.49 4.73
N ASN A 15 -12.11 -7.62 4.08
CA ASN A 15 -12.35 -6.19 4.07
C ASN A 15 -13.20 -5.73 2.87
N CYS A 16 -12.87 -6.16 1.65
CA CYS A 16 -13.58 -5.73 0.43
C CYS A 16 -14.36 -6.85 -0.26
N ARG A 17 -14.38 -8.07 0.31
CA ARG A 17 -15.06 -9.27 -0.21
C ARG A 17 -14.66 -9.71 -1.61
N VAL A 18 -13.55 -9.19 -2.13
CA VAL A 18 -12.96 -9.64 -3.40
C VAL A 18 -12.43 -11.06 -3.22
N GLU A 19 -12.81 -11.94 -4.12
CA GLU A 19 -12.37 -13.33 -4.15
C GLU A 19 -11.12 -13.48 -5.03
N VAL A 20 -10.15 -14.25 -4.53
CA VAL A 20 -8.87 -14.49 -5.21
C VAL A 20 -8.56 -15.98 -5.18
N TRP A 21 -8.10 -16.51 -6.33
CA TRP A 21 -7.61 -17.87 -6.44
C TRP A 21 -6.17 -17.96 -5.91
N LEU A 22 -5.94 -18.87 -4.97
CA LEU A 22 -4.62 -19.04 -4.35
C LEU A 22 -4.15 -20.47 -4.47
N HIS A 23 -2.85 -20.62 -4.70
CA HIS A 23 -2.19 -21.92 -4.66
C HIS A 23 -2.03 -22.38 -3.20
N PRO A 24 -2.13 -23.68 -2.89
CA PRO A 24 -2.13 -24.17 -1.50
C PRO A 24 -0.86 -23.86 -0.71
N GLN A 25 0.23 -23.60 -1.41
CA GLN A 25 1.54 -23.31 -0.82
C GLN A 25 1.72 -21.83 -0.46
N VAL A 26 0.76 -20.96 -0.80
CA VAL A 26 0.83 -19.53 -0.51
C VAL A 26 0.26 -19.28 0.89
N ALA A 27 1.09 -18.72 1.79
CA ALA A 27 0.70 -18.46 3.18
C ALA A 27 -0.34 -17.33 3.33
N GLY A 28 -0.51 -16.50 2.30
CA GLY A 28 -1.45 -15.40 2.26
C GLY A 28 -1.24 -14.49 1.06
N PHE A 29 -2.15 -13.55 0.87
CA PHE A 29 -2.11 -12.62 -0.27
C PHE A 29 -2.32 -11.18 0.17
N ARG A 30 -1.79 -10.23 -0.61
CA ARG A 30 -2.14 -8.81 -0.47
C ARG A 30 -3.27 -8.50 -1.42
N CYS A 31 -4.41 -8.07 -0.88
CA CYS A 31 -5.54 -7.66 -1.71
C CYS A 31 -5.18 -6.41 -2.52
N HIS A 32 -5.31 -6.48 -3.85
CA HIS A 32 -5.02 -5.38 -4.76
C HIS A 32 -5.94 -4.15 -4.57
N TYR A 33 -7.17 -4.37 -4.13
CA TYR A 33 -8.17 -3.30 -3.99
C TYR A 33 -8.07 -2.55 -2.67
N CYS A 34 -7.88 -3.26 -1.56
CA CYS A 34 -7.85 -2.62 -0.24
C CYS A 34 -6.49 -2.65 0.45
N GLY A 35 -5.47 -3.29 -0.14
CA GLY A 35 -4.11 -3.37 0.39
C GLY A 35 -3.94 -4.28 1.61
N VAL A 36 -5.03 -4.85 2.15
CA VAL A 36 -5.01 -5.76 3.31
C VAL A 36 -4.29 -7.05 2.94
N TYR A 37 -3.32 -7.43 3.78
CA TYR A 37 -2.73 -8.76 3.72
C TYR A 37 -3.65 -9.75 4.46
N VAL A 38 -4.03 -10.81 3.77
CA VAL A 38 -4.87 -11.90 4.28
C VAL A 38 -3.96 -13.11 4.45
N GLY A 39 -3.60 -13.42 5.69
CA GLY A 39 -2.88 -14.64 6.05
C GLY A 39 -3.87 -15.80 6.17
N ILE A 40 -3.59 -16.89 5.47
CA ILE A 40 -4.47 -18.08 5.42
C ILE A 40 -3.84 -19.24 6.21
N ARG A 41 -2.50 -19.25 6.33
CA ARG A 41 -1.76 -20.25 7.12
C ARG A 41 -0.78 -19.54 8.07
N GLN A 42 -0.72 -19.98 9.33
CA GLN A 42 0.44 -19.67 10.16
C GLN A 42 1.65 -20.44 9.61
N PRO A 43 2.84 -19.85 9.46
CA PRO A 43 4.03 -20.63 9.19
C PRO A 43 4.29 -21.54 10.40
N GLU A 44 4.28 -22.85 10.18
CA GLU A 44 4.71 -23.85 11.16
C GLU A 44 6.07 -23.43 11.77
N PRO A 45 6.23 -23.42 13.11
CA PRO A 45 7.47 -23.02 13.74
C PRO A 45 8.55 -24.08 13.48
N TYR A 46 9.35 -23.87 12.43
CA TYR A 46 10.54 -24.68 12.20
C TYR A 46 11.55 -24.44 13.33
N TYR A 47 11.74 -25.49 14.13
CA TYR A 47 12.76 -25.62 15.16
C TYR A 47 14.14 -25.27 14.59
N ARG A 48 14.82 -24.24 15.13
CA ARG A 48 16.27 -24.06 14.95
C ARG A 48 16.97 -24.44 16.25
N PRO A 49 17.81 -25.49 16.28
CA PRO A 49 18.69 -25.71 17.43
C PRO A 49 19.81 -24.67 17.43
N ASN A 50 20.03 -24.06 18.59
CA ASN A 50 20.98 -23.00 18.86
C ASN A 50 22.37 -23.61 19.17
N PRO A 51 23.48 -23.25 18.49
CA PRO A 51 24.80 -23.74 18.87
C PRO A 51 25.43 -22.80 19.92
N VAL A 52 25.26 -23.13 21.19
CA VAL A 52 26.05 -22.54 22.29
C VAL A 52 27.46 -23.14 22.24
N GLY A 53 28.45 -22.26 22.20
CA GLY A 53 29.80 -22.56 21.73
C GLY A 53 30.76 -23.25 22.69
N ARG A 54 31.92 -23.64 22.13
CA ARG A 54 33.27 -23.49 22.70
C ARG A 54 34.26 -23.47 21.52
N ARG A 55 35.21 -22.53 21.49
CA ARG A 55 36.42 -22.62 20.65
C ARG A 55 37.66 -22.60 21.56
N PRO A 56 38.65 -23.48 21.39
CA PRO A 56 39.91 -23.44 22.13
C PRO A 56 40.85 -22.33 21.60
N MET A 57 41.69 -21.84 22.51
CA MET A 57 42.69 -20.77 22.34
C MET A 57 43.90 -21.25 21.51
N MET A 58 44.41 -20.40 20.60
CA MET A 58 45.69 -20.58 19.90
C MET A 58 46.52 -19.27 20.00
N PRO A 59 47.82 -19.32 20.33
CA PRO A 59 48.64 -18.12 20.54
C PRO A 59 49.46 -17.72 19.30
N GLY A 60 49.44 -16.42 18.99
CA GLY A 60 50.58 -15.74 18.37
C GLY A 60 50.51 -15.49 16.86
N LEU A 61 50.05 -14.30 16.48
CA LEU A 61 50.73 -13.45 15.50
C LEU A 61 50.62 -12.00 15.98
N ARG A 62 51.79 -11.40 16.24
CA ARG A 62 51.95 -10.01 16.69
C ARG A 62 52.03 -9.08 15.48
N ASN A 63 51.43 -7.90 15.65
CA ASN A 63 51.72 -6.62 15.00
C ASN A 63 51.12 -6.36 13.61
N PHE A 64 49.91 -5.77 13.61
CA PHE A 64 49.57 -4.57 12.82
C PHE A 64 48.52 -3.75 13.59
N ASP A 65 48.91 -3.28 14.78
CA ASP A 65 48.11 -2.35 15.58
C ASP A 65 48.19 -0.94 14.99
N LYS A 66 47.28 -0.60 14.08
CA LYS A 66 46.61 0.71 14.06
C LYS A 66 45.16 0.54 13.56
N PRO A 67 44.15 0.54 14.44
CA PRO A 67 42.77 0.57 14.00
C PRO A 67 42.47 1.95 13.39
N ASN A 68 42.19 1.97 12.09
CA ASN A 68 41.58 3.14 11.45
C ASN A 68 40.17 3.31 12.05
N LYS A 69 40.01 4.29 12.94
CA LYS A 69 38.79 4.54 13.75
C LYS A 69 37.54 4.90 12.93
N TYR A 70 37.63 4.89 11.60
CA TYR A 70 36.56 5.35 10.70
C TYR A 70 35.91 4.25 9.86
N PHE A 71 36.33 2.99 9.95
CA PHE A 71 35.81 1.92 9.09
C PHE A 71 35.01 0.80 9.77
N ASN A 72 34.72 0.92 11.06
CA ASN A 72 33.81 0.01 11.78
C ASN A 72 32.55 0.73 12.25
N LYS A 73 31.89 1.48 11.36
CA LYS A 73 30.45 1.67 11.53
C LYS A 73 29.78 0.41 11.00
N PRO A 74 28.95 -0.30 11.78
CA PRO A 74 28.13 -1.34 11.21
C PRO A 74 27.39 -0.71 10.03
N VAL A 75 27.48 -1.34 8.86
CA VAL A 75 26.58 -1.02 7.75
C VAL A 75 25.20 -1.16 8.36
N GLN A 76 24.53 -0.03 8.63
CA GLN A 76 23.15 -0.07 9.02
C GLN A 76 22.44 -0.66 7.80
N GLU A 77 22.02 -1.91 7.91
CA GLU A 77 20.99 -2.43 7.04
C GLU A 77 19.90 -1.36 6.98
N PRO A 78 19.41 -0.99 5.78
CA PRO A 78 18.39 0.03 5.70
C PRO A 78 17.28 -0.42 6.63
N ILE A 79 17.01 0.38 7.67
CA ILE A 79 15.87 0.17 8.53
C ILE A 79 14.70 0.34 7.57
N ILE A 80 14.14 -0.79 7.11
CA ILE A 80 12.85 -0.79 6.45
C ILE A 80 11.88 -0.46 7.57
N ILE A 81 11.78 0.83 7.89
CA ILE A 81 10.60 1.38 8.53
C ILE A 81 9.55 1.20 7.44
N ASN A 82 8.92 0.03 7.38
CA ASN A 82 7.59 -0.03 6.83
C ASN A 82 6.80 0.91 7.74
N PRO A 83 6.46 2.15 7.33
CA PRO A 83 5.57 2.94 8.15
C PRO A 83 4.37 2.03 8.42
N PRO A 84 3.89 1.92 9.67
CA PRO A 84 2.67 1.16 9.92
C PRO A 84 1.66 1.72 8.93
N LEU A 85 1.20 0.87 8.00
CA LEU A 85 0.19 1.26 7.03
C LEU A 85 -0.94 1.82 7.86
N VAL A 86 -1.10 3.15 7.86
CA VAL A 86 -2.10 3.83 8.67
C VAL A 86 -3.41 3.27 8.14
N ARG A 87 -3.98 2.34 8.91
CA ARG A 87 -5.24 1.71 8.57
C ARG A 87 -6.29 2.80 8.78
N VAL A 88 -6.62 3.52 7.72
CA VAL A 88 -7.77 4.42 7.72
C VAL A 88 -9.01 3.52 7.67
N SER A 89 -9.43 3.02 8.83
CA SER A 89 -10.72 2.36 9.01
C SER A 89 -11.76 3.42 9.33
N GLY A 90 -12.71 3.64 8.43
CA GLY A 90 -13.77 4.63 8.59
C GLY A 90 -14.52 4.89 7.29
N ASN A 91 -15.61 5.65 7.36
CA ASN A 91 -16.37 6.06 6.18
C ASN A 91 -15.51 6.95 5.30
N LYS A 92 -15.20 6.48 4.09
CA LYS A 92 -14.45 7.23 3.10
C LYS A 92 -15.35 8.32 2.51
N ARG A 93 -14.85 9.55 2.42
CA ARG A 93 -15.55 10.69 1.82
C ARG A 93 -14.54 11.52 1.04
N ALA A 94 -14.94 12.06 -0.09
CA ALA A 94 -14.08 12.91 -0.90
C ALA A 94 -14.84 14.11 -1.44
N VAL A 95 -14.12 15.21 -1.65
CA VAL A 95 -14.57 16.35 -2.43
C VAL A 95 -13.60 16.49 -3.60
N LEU A 96 -14.12 16.50 -4.83
CA LEU A 96 -13.36 16.69 -6.05
C LEU A 96 -13.75 18.03 -6.64
N CYS A 97 -12.80 18.95 -6.74
CA CYS A 97 -13.02 20.30 -7.25
C CYS A 97 -12.28 20.50 -8.58
N GLY A 98 -13.01 20.88 -9.62
CA GLY A 98 -12.46 21.25 -10.93
C GLY A 98 -12.79 22.69 -11.27
N ILE A 99 -11.75 23.54 -11.36
CA ILE A 99 -11.88 24.97 -11.68
C ILE A 99 -11.18 25.21 -13.02
N CYS A 100 -11.97 25.44 -14.06
CA CYS A 100 -11.48 25.74 -15.40
C CYS A 100 -11.47 27.25 -15.69
N TYR A 101 -12.04 28.11 -14.83
CA TYR A 101 -12.20 29.55 -15.08
C TYR A 101 -12.88 29.84 -16.43
N LYS A 102 -13.97 29.11 -16.73
CA LYS A 102 -14.66 29.21 -18.02
C LYS A 102 -15.10 30.64 -18.33
N ASN A 103 -14.99 31.03 -19.60
CA ASN A 103 -15.36 32.37 -20.08
C ASN A 103 -14.50 33.50 -19.49
N THR A 104 -13.30 33.19 -19.00
CA THR A 104 -12.32 34.17 -18.54
C THR A 104 -11.07 34.11 -19.43
N PRO A 105 -10.24 35.16 -19.46
CA PRO A 105 -8.96 35.11 -20.19
C PRO A 105 -7.96 34.08 -19.63
N TYR A 106 -8.25 33.46 -18.48
CA TYR A 106 -7.41 32.47 -17.81
C TYR A 106 -8.00 31.05 -17.89
N GLU A 107 -8.86 30.80 -18.88
CA GLU A 107 -9.53 29.51 -19.03
C GLU A 107 -8.52 28.36 -19.19
N LEU A 108 -8.70 27.34 -18.35
CA LEU A 108 -7.91 26.11 -18.33
C LEU A 108 -8.69 24.98 -18.99
N LYS A 109 -7.96 24.09 -19.66
CA LYS A 109 -8.51 22.87 -20.25
C LYS A 109 -8.11 21.67 -19.40
N GLY A 110 -8.99 20.67 -19.34
CA GLY A 110 -8.66 19.38 -18.73
C GLY A 110 -9.11 19.19 -17.28
N CYS A 111 -9.43 20.24 -16.51
CA CYS A 111 -9.75 20.06 -15.08
C CYS A 111 -10.99 19.17 -14.84
N ILE A 112 -11.97 19.21 -15.75
CA ILE A 112 -13.14 18.31 -15.71
C ILE A 112 -12.71 16.85 -15.95
N ASN A 113 -11.80 16.63 -16.89
CA ASN A 113 -11.24 15.29 -17.13
C ASN A 113 -10.48 14.80 -15.89
N ASP A 114 -9.67 15.66 -15.26
CA ASP A 114 -8.93 15.31 -14.05
C ASP A 114 -9.87 14.89 -12.91
N VAL A 115 -10.95 15.65 -12.70
CA VAL A 115 -12.00 15.31 -11.73
C VAL A 115 -12.63 13.96 -12.05
N ASN A 116 -12.97 13.69 -13.31
CA ASN A 116 -13.57 12.42 -13.73
C ASN A 116 -12.61 11.24 -13.55
N CYS A 117 -11.34 11.41 -13.93
CA CYS A 117 -10.29 10.41 -13.73
C CYS A 117 -10.10 10.11 -12.23
N MET A 118 -10.08 11.14 -11.38
CA MET A 118 -9.97 10.97 -9.94
C MET A 118 -11.20 10.32 -9.33
N LYS A 119 -12.41 10.69 -9.77
CA LYS A 119 -13.66 10.03 -9.34
C LYS A 119 -13.61 8.55 -9.67
N TYR A 120 -13.25 8.20 -10.90
CA TYR A 120 -13.11 6.81 -11.35
C TYR A 120 -12.06 6.03 -10.54
N LEU A 121 -10.90 6.65 -10.27
CA LEU A 121 -9.84 6.05 -9.46
C LEU A 121 -10.34 5.75 -8.03
N LEU A 122 -11.01 6.72 -7.39
CA LEU A 122 -11.50 6.60 -6.02
C LEU A 122 -12.58 5.54 -5.88
N THR A 123 -13.52 5.45 -6.82
CA THR A 123 -14.58 4.44 -6.80
C THR A 123 -14.03 3.05 -7.12
N THR A 124 -13.20 2.94 -8.17
CA THR A 124 -12.78 1.63 -8.72
C THR A 124 -11.65 0.98 -7.93
N ARG A 125 -10.65 1.77 -7.52
CA ARG A 125 -9.44 1.24 -6.86
C ARG A 125 -9.48 1.40 -5.36
N PHE A 126 -10.09 2.47 -4.87
CA PHE A 126 -10.13 2.77 -3.44
C PHE A 126 -11.49 2.49 -2.79
N ASN A 127 -12.47 1.98 -3.55
CA ASN A 127 -13.80 1.60 -3.07
C ASN A 127 -14.48 2.72 -2.27
N PHE A 128 -14.38 3.97 -2.73
CA PHE A 128 -15.23 5.04 -2.21
C PHE A 128 -16.65 4.81 -2.71
N PRO A 129 -17.66 4.83 -1.82
CA PRO A 129 -19.06 4.89 -2.24
C PRO A 129 -19.30 6.14 -3.10
N GLU A 130 -20.05 6.01 -4.19
CA GLU A 130 -20.22 7.14 -5.12
C GLU A 130 -20.96 8.32 -4.49
N ASP A 131 -21.94 8.04 -3.63
CA ASP A 131 -22.69 9.00 -2.82
C ASP A 131 -21.81 9.72 -1.77
N SER A 132 -20.65 9.15 -1.43
CA SER A 132 -19.67 9.75 -0.51
C SER A 132 -18.71 10.74 -1.19
N ILE A 133 -18.79 10.87 -2.52
CA ILE A 133 -17.95 11.75 -3.32
C ILE A 133 -18.79 12.93 -3.80
N ILE A 134 -18.41 14.15 -3.39
CA ILE A 134 -19.00 15.38 -3.89
C ILE A 134 -18.11 15.95 -4.98
N THR A 135 -18.67 16.11 -6.18
CA THR A 135 -18.01 16.79 -7.28
C THR A 135 -18.46 18.25 -7.32
N VAL A 136 -17.50 19.16 -7.39
CA VAL A 136 -17.68 20.61 -7.45
C VAL A 136 -17.03 21.11 -8.73
N THR A 137 -17.82 21.54 -9.72
CA THR A 137 -17.30 22.04 -11.01
C THR A 137 -18.17 23.18 -11.53
N GLU A 138 -17.63 23.99 -12.43
CA GLU A 138 -18.35 25.12 -13.03
C GLU A 138 -19.49 24.71 -13.98
N GLU A 139 -19.59 23.43 -14.36
CA GLU A 139 -20.69 22.89 -15.18
C GLU A 139 -21.88 22.38 -14.36
N GLU A 140 -21.74 22.29 -13.03
CA GLU A 140 -22.79 21.80 -12.16
C GLU A 140 -24.00 22.74 -12.12
N LYS A 141 -25.20 22.15 -12.13
CA LYS A 141 -26.47 22.90 -12.04
C LYS A 141 -26.81 23.31 -10.61
N ASP A 142 -26.37 22.53 -9.63
CA ASP A 142 -26.61 22.83 -8.22
C ASP A 142 -25.66 23.95 -7.76
N SER A 143 -26.22 25.07 -7.31
CA SER A 143 -25.50 26.20 -6.72
C SER A 143 -24.51 25.82 -5.61
N LYS A 144 -24.77 24.74 -4.86
CA LYS A 144 -23.88 24.24 -3.79
C LYS A 144 -22.67 23.48 -4.33
N ARG A 145 -22.69 23.09 -5.60
CA ARG A 145 -21.64 22.33 -6.29
C ARG A 145 -20.86 23.17 -7.31
N ILE A 146 -21.09 24.48 -7.33
CA ILE A 146 -20.28 25.43 -8.10
C ILE A 146 -19.05 25.82 -7.25
N PRO A 147 -17.83 25.85 -7.80
CA PRO A 147 -16.60 26.13 -7.05
C PRO A 147 -16.43 27.61 -6.71
N THR A 148 -17.32 28.13 -5.87
CA THR A 148 -17.22 29.48 -5.29
C THR A 148 -16.40 29.44 -4.01
N LYS A 149 -15.84 30.59 -3.60
CA LYS A 149 -15.12 30.75 -2.32
C LYS A 149 -15.93 30.30 -1.10
N ARG A 150 -17.26 30.32 -1.18
CA ARG A 150 -18.14 29.89 -0.08
C ARG A 150 -18.29 28.36 0.00
N ASN A 151 -18.19 27.67 -1.14
CA ASN A 151 -18.50 26.26 -1.25
C ASN A 151 -17.26 25.35 -1.06
N ILE A 152 -16.06 25.91 -1.18
CA ILE A 152 -14.76 25.27 -0.94
C ILE A 152 -14.22 25.76 0.40
#